data_AF-A0A382K715-F1
#
_entry.id   AF-A0A382K715-F1
#
_cell.length_a   1.000
_cell.length_b   1.000
_cell.length_c   1.000
_cell.angle_alpha   90.00
_cell.angle_beta   90.00
_cell.angle_gamma   90.00
#
_symmetry.space_group_name_H-M   'P 1'
#
loop_
_entity.id
_entity.type
_entity.pdbx_description
1 polymer ?
#
loop_
_entity_poly.entity_id
_entity_poly.type
_entity_poly.pdbx_seq_one_letter_code
_entity_poly.pdbx_strand_id
1 'polypeptide(L)'
;MPASGTFSYDFAEIIDLNRLGAMVAKTVSREFRVGNPTPRMAETEVGIIQSIGLPGNGIKYFLDEMLPEYKKYKPPLVVSISAETEDD
;
A
#
# COMPACT_ATOMS: atom_id res chain seq x y z
N MET A 1 -5.32 12.22 -4.42
CA MET A 1 -5.12 10.98 -3.63
C MET A 1 -3.72 10.45 -3.92
N PRO A 2 -3.01 9.90 -2.93
CA PRO A 2 -1.71 9.26 -3.16
C PRO A 2 -1.86 7.98 -4.01
N ALA A 3 -0.78 7.54 -4.64
CA ALA A 3 -0.76 6.27 -5.37
C ALA A 3 -0.60 5.07 -4.40
N SER A 4 -1.12 3.90 -4.78
CA SER A 4 -0.94 2.70 -3.97
C SER A 4 0.54 2.32 -3.87
N GLY A 5 1.00 2.05 -2.66
CA GLY A 5 2.38 1.64 -2.39
C GLY A 5 3.40 2.77 -2.33
N THR A 6 2.95 4.04 -2.42
CA THR A 6 3.79 5.21 -2.13
C THR A 6 3.37 5.93 -0.85
N PHE A 7 2.43 5.36 -0.09
CA PHE A 7 1.75 6.01 1.02
C PHE A 7 1.21 4.98 2.03
N SER A 8 1.15 5.35 3.31
CA SER A 8 0.53 4.59 4.40
C SER A 8 -0.06 5.54 5.45
N TYR A 9 -0.81 4.99 6.41
CA TYR A 9 -1.33 5.77 7.55
C TYR A 9 -0.21 6.35 8.44
N ASP A 10 1.02 5.83 8.36
CA ASP A 10 2.18 6.34 9.12
C ASP A 10 2.50 7.81 8.79
N PHE A 11 2.07 8.29 7.61
CA PHE A 11 2.20 9.69 7.23
C PHE A 11 1.38 10.65 8.11
N ALA A 12 0.49 10.14 8.95
CA ALA A 12 -0.23 10.93 9.96
C ALA A 12 0.70 11.65 10.94
N GLU A 13 1.94 11.17 11.12
CA GLU A 13 2.95 11.84 11.93
C GLU A 13 3.49 13.13 11.29
N ILE A 14 3.34 13.28 9.97
CA ILE A 14 3.95 14.36 9.18
C ILE A 14 2.88 15.30 8.60
N ILE A 15 1.72 14.78 8.22
CA ILE A 15 0.62 15.54 7.60
C ILE A 15 -0.73 15.15 8.19
N ASP A 16 -1.70 16.08 8.18
CA ASP A 16 -3.09 15.75 8.54
C ASP A 16 -3.77 14.96 7.43
N LEU A 17 -3.99 13.67 7.66
CA LEU A 17 -4.60 12.78 6.68
C LEU A 17 -6.06 13.16 6.35
N ASN A 18 -6.76 13.89 7.23
CA ASN A 18 -8.15 14.32 6.97
C ASN A 18 -8.27 15.37 5.87
N ARG A 19 -7.14 15.93 5.40
CA ARG A 19 -7.09 16.87 4.27
C ARG A 19 -6.99 16.16 2.92
N LEU A 20 -6.78 14.85 2.90
CA LEU A 20 -6.74 14.07 1.66
C LEU A 20 -8.15 13.84 1.11
N GLY A 21 -8.30 13.88 -0.21
CA GLY A 21 -9.56 13.51 -0.86
C GLY A 21 -9.88 12.00 -0.78
N ALA A 22 -8.85 11.16 -0.66
CA ALA A 22 -8.94 9.73 -0.40
C ALA A 22 -7.57 9.21 0.08
N MET A 23 -7.59 8.13 0.87
CA MET A 23 -6.40 7.35 1.21
C MET A 23 -6.36 6.10 0.33
N VAL A 24 -5.16 5.67 -0.07
CA VAL A 24 -5.00 4.48 -0.90
C VAL A 24 -4.04 3.52 -0.20
N ALA A 25 -4.54 2.37 0.24
CA ALA A 25 -3.71 1.35 0.86
C ALA A 25 -2.76 0.72 -0.16
N LYS A 26 -1.60 0.23 0.32
CA LYS A 26 -0.73 -0.64 -0.47
C LYS A 26 -1.54 -1.86 -0.96
N THR A 27 -1.29 -2.26 -2.21
CA THR A 27 -1.85 -3.47 -2.81
C THR A 27 -1.78 -4.67 -1.87
N VAL A 28 -2.93 -5.26 -1.58
CA VAL A 28 -3.10 -6.43 -0.72
C VAL A 28 -3.22 -7.67 -1.60
N SER A 29 -2.50 -8.73 -1.23
CA SER A 29 -2.66 -10.08 -1.78
C SER A 29 -3.26 -10.99 -0.71
N ARG A 30 -3.81 -12.13 -1.12
CA ARG A 30 -4.33 -13.15 -0.21
C ARG A 30 -3.28 -13.59 0.81
N GLU A 31 -2.15 -14.08 0.30
CA GLU A 31 -1.05 -14.61 1.12
C GLU A 31 0.08 -13.59 1.31
N PHE A 32 0.98 -13.90 2.25
CA PHE A 32 2.23 -13.17 2.45
C PHE A 32 3.10 -13.21 1.19
N ARG A 33 3.71 -12.08 0.86
CA ARG A 33 4.68 -11.94 -0.24
C ARG A 33 5.92 -11.21 0.26
N VAL A 34 7.08 -11.79 0.02
CA VAL A 34 8.37 -11.17 0.35
C VAL A 34 8.76 -10.05 -0.63
N GLY A 35 8.22 -10.10 -1.85
CA GLY A 35 8.60 -9.22 -2.95
C GLY A 35 9.88 -9.67 -3.65
N ASN A 36 10.34 -8.86 -4.61
CA ASN A 36 11.54 -9.19 -5.37
C ASN A 36 12.81 -8.94 -4.53
N PRO A 37 13.92 -9.67 -4.82
CA PRO A 37 15.22 -9.43 -4.21
C PRO A 37 15.72 -8.00 -4.43
N THR A 38 16.58 -7.52 -3.54
CA THR A 38 17.27 -6.23 -3.70
C THR A 38 18.49 -6.35 -4.62
N PRO A 39 18.90 -5.28 -5.34
CA PRO A 39 18.22 -3.98 -5.47
C PRO A 39 16.97 -4.07 -6.35
N ARG A 40 15.87 -3.44 -5.90
CA ARG A 40 14.56 -3.49 -6.58
C ARG A 40 14.02 -2.11 -6.99
N MET A 41 14.89 -1.11 -6.94
CA MET A 41 14.61 0.29 -7.26
C MET A 41 15.91 0.94 -7.76
N ALA A 42 15.80 1.77 -8.79
CA ALA A 42 16.91 2.56 -9.31
C ALA A 42 16.40 3.94 -9.76
N GLU A 43 17.14 4.99 -9.43
CA GLU A 43 16.89 6.34 -9.93
C GLU A 43 17.27 6.47 -11.41
N THR A 44 16.56 7.32 -12.13
CA THR A 44 16.83 7.72 -13.50
C THR A 44 16.82 9.25 -13.59
N GLU A 45 17.30 9.81 -14.70
CA GLU A 45 17.35 11.27 -14.89
C GLU A 45 16.00 11.99 -14.73
N VAL A 46 14.90 11.25 -14.86
CA VAL A 46 13.54 11.78 -14.84
C VAL A 46 12.61 11.02 -13.87
N GLY A 47 13.16 10.26 -12.92
CA GLY A 47 12.35 9.58 -11.92
C GLY A 47 12.99 8.31 -11.36
N ILE A 48 12.16 7.29 -11.14
CA ILE A 48 12.57 6.05 -10.48
C ILE A 48 11.95 4.86 -11.22
N ILE A 49 12.77 3.85 -11.57
CA ILE A 49 12.31 2.54 -12.03
C ILE A 49 12.25 1.59 -10.84
N GLN A 50 11.19 0.78 -10.74
CA GLN A 50 10.97 -0.12 -9.63
C GLN A 50 10.51 -1.51 -10.08
N SER A 51 10.97 -2.53 -9.36
CA SER A 51 10.55 -3.93 -9.51
C SER A 51 10.28 -4.51 -8.12
N ILE A 52 9.32 -3.95 -7.39
CA ILE A 52 9.12 -4.22 -5.94
C ILE A 52 8.64 -5.65 -5.67
N GLY A 53 7.84 -6.24 -6.57
CA GLY A 53 7.30 -7.60 -6.42
C GLY A 53 6.14 -7.72 -5.43
N LEU A 54 5.43 -6.62 -5.14
CA LEU A 54 4.25 -6.59 -4.26
C LEU A 54 4.47 -7.24 -2.87
N PRO A 55 5.48 -6.81 -2.09
CA PRO A 55 5.67 -7.30 -0.74
C PRO A 55 4.47 -6.89 0.14
N GLY A 56 4.02 -7.81 0.99
CA GLY A 56 2.87 -7.59 1.85
C GLY A 56 2.62 -8.77 2.79
N ASN A 57 1.92 -8.50 3.89
CA ASN A 57 1.67 -9.47 4.95
C ASN A 57 0.41 -10.33 4.76
N GLY A 58 -0.21 -10.26 3.57
CA GLY A 58 -1.46 -10.96 3.26
C GLY A 58 -2.72 -10.24 3.76
N ILE A 59 -3.87 -10.75 3.33
CA ILE A 59 -5.18 -10.13 3.59
C ILE A 59 -5.56 -10.18 5.07
N LYS A 60 -5.21 -11.26 5.77
CA LYS A 60 -5.50 -11.40 7.20
C LYS A 60 -4.85 -10.28 8.01
N TYR A 61 -3.56 -10.03 7.79
CA TYR A 61 -2.84 -8.94 8.45
C TYR A 61 -3.41 -7.58 8.08
N PHE A 62 -3.79 -7.38 6.81
CA PHE A 62 -4.42 -6.13 6.38
C PHE A 62 -5.72 -5.86 7.15
N LEU A 63 -6.58 -6.86 7.29
CA LEU A 63 -7.88 -6.71 7.98
C LEU A 63 -7.72 -6.50 9.48
N ASP A 64 -6.83 -7.27 10.12
CA ASP A 64 -6.68 -7.29 11.57
C ASP A 64 -5.85 -6.11 12.10
N GLU A 65 -4.80 -5.69 11.38
CA GLU A 65 -3.80 -4.74 11.88
C GLU A 65 -3.81 -3.41 11.11
N MET A 66 -3.88 -3.43 9.77
CA MET A 66 -3.74 -2.18 8.97
C MET A 66 -5.06 -1.43 8.80
N LEU A 67 -6.16 -2.13 8.53
CA LEU A 67 -7.46 -1.52 8.27
C LEU A 67 -7.98 -0.69 9.47
N PRO A 68 -7.82 -1.13 10.74
CA PRO A 68 -8.18 -0.30 11.89
C PRO A 68 -7.46 1.06 11.93
N GLU A 69 -6.20 1.12 11.50
CA GLU A 69 -5.43 2.37 11.44
C GLU A 69 -6.03 3.36 10.43
N TYR A 70 -6.38 2.88 9.24
CA TYR A 70 -7.04 3.74 8.24
C TYR A 70 -8.44 4.19 8.67
N LYS A 71 -9.18 3.38 9.45
CA LYS A 71 -10.53 3.72 9.94
C LYS A 71 -10.56 4.90 10.92
N LYS A 72 -9.40 5.36 11.42
CA LYS A 72 -9.30 6.53 12.31
C LYS A 72 -9.56 7.85 11.59
N TYR A 73 -9.57 7.88 10.26
CA TYR A 73 -9.64 9.10 9.46
C TYR A 73 -10.94 9.19 8.63
N LYS A 74 -11.32 10.42 8.29
CA LYS A 74 -12.56 10.72 7.56
C LYS A 74 -12.55 10.38 6.05
N PRO A 75 -11.46 10.59 5.31
CA PRO A 75 -11.47 10.35 3.86
C PRO A 75 -11.76 8.89 3.51
N PRO A 76 -12.36 8.63 2.34
CA PRO A 76 -12.59 7.25 1.90
C PRO A 76 -11.27 6.51 1.73
N LEU A 77 -11.27 5.23 2.11
CA LEU A 77 -10.17 4.31 1.89
C LEU A 77 -10.41 3.54 0.58
N VAL A 78 -9.47 3.64 -0.35
CA VAL A 78 -9.39 2.79 -1.54
C VAL A 78 -8.39 1.67 -1.28
N VAL A 79 -8.83 0.43 -1.44
CA VAL A 79 -7.98 -0.76 -1.27
C VAL A 79 -7.60 -1.29 -2.65
N SER A 80 -6.31 -1.29 -2.95
CA SER A 80 -5.78 -1.99 -4.13
C SER A 80 -5.64 -3.47 -3.79
N ILE A 81 -6.10 -4.35 -4.68
CA ILE A 81 -6.02 -5.80 -4.53
C ILE A 81 -5.26 -6.35 -5.74
N SER A 82 -4.40 -7.33 -5.50
CA SER A 82 -3.74 -8.11 -6.56
C SER A 82 -3.89 -9.59 -6.27
N ALA A 83 -4.39 -10.28 -7.28
CA ALA A 83 -4.63 -11.71 -7.31
C ALA A 83 -3.80 -12.34 -8.43
N GLU A 84 -3.36 -13.59 -8.25
CA GLU A 84 -2.69 -14.35 -9.31
C GLU A 84 -3.68 -15.20 -10.10
N THR A 85 -4.80 -15.55 -9.48
CA THR A 85 -5.90 -16.31 -10.06
C THR A 85 -7.23 -15.60 -9.81
N GLU A 86 -8.30 -16.03 -10.48
CA GLU A 86 -9.64 -15.47 -10.27
C GLU A 86 -10.24 -15.82 -8.90
N ASP A 87 -9.78 -16.93 -8.30
CA ASP A 87 -10.25 -17.43 -7.00
C ASP A 87 -9.61 -16.70 -5.80
N ASP A 88 -8.62 -15.83 -6.05
CA ASP A 88 -7.89 -15.05 -5.03
C ASP A 88 -8.41 -13.61 -4.87
#